data_AF-A0A0G4NEY1-F1
#
_entry.id   AF-A0A0G4NEY1-F1
#
_cell.length_a   1.000
_cell.length_b   1.000
_cell.length_c   1.000
_cell.angle_alpha   90.00
_cell.angle_beta   90.00
_cell.angle_gamma   90.00
#
_symmetry.space_group_name_H-M   'P 1'
#
loop_
_entity.id
_entity.type
_entity.pdbx_description
1 polymer ?
#
loop_
_entity_poly.entity_id
_entity_poly.type
_entity_poly.pdbx_seq_one_letter_code
_entity_poly.pdbx_strand_id
1 'polypeptide(L)'
;MARVEKVNVEWITKQRDYTDTDPIETEAIKRINGSLSKAFYGTIKIQQNVFGFFKLDKKKRVIDAVHVSNPPVIRYGKGMWLDIPKKALLILTERRLHIAASIHAAEHAILSLMPNFVISMPGDVRTECKVALKEFAQKESQRKRPARLTFYDAKGGASGSGISTKAFEHVDHLLKQALARVEACWCEHGCVECVASELCKQANEVMSKAGSSVILKSLLNMEIDIESLPMGPEEYSPAGIETVVLAQPVPPRDRALLQEMGVKEEDFEERETGTWNEVQFWDGGST
;
A
#
# COMPACT_ATOMS: atom_id res chain seq x y z
N MET A 1 -27.31 16.78 -10.55
CA MET A 1 -28.16 15.61 -10.20
C MET A 1 -28.09 14.60 -11.34
N ALA A 2 -27.99 13.31 -11.04
CA ALA A 2 -28.12 12.28 -12.07
C ALA A 2 -29.60 12.12 -12.43
N ARG A 3 -29.94 12.17 -13.72
CA ARG A 3 -31.29 11.87 -14.21
C ARG A 3 -31.42 10.36 -14.36
N VAL A 4 -32.45 9.79 -13.76
CA VAL A 4 -32.73 8.35 -13.81
C VAL A 4 -34.12 8.11 -14.38
N GLU A 5 -34.27 6.98 -15.08
CA GLU A 5 -35.55 6.52 -15.63
C GLU A 5 -35.80 5.08 -15.19
N LYS A 6 -37.07 4.76 -14.92
CA LYS A 6 -37.46 3.39 -14.57
C LYS A 6 -37.41 2.53 -15.83
N VAL A 7 -36.55 1.52 -15.80
CA VAL A 7 -36.41 0.52 -16.86
C VAL A 7 -36.68 -0.88 -16.31
N ASN A 8 -37.28 -1.75 -17.12
CA ASN A 8 -37.47 -3.16 -16.76
C ASN A 8 -36.39 -4.00 -17.46
N VAL A 9 -35.34 -4.36 -16.73
CA VAL A 9 -34.19 -5.11 -17.25
C VAL A 9 -33.86 -6.29 -16.33
N GLU A 10 -33.29 -7.36 -16.90
CA GLU A 10 -32.93 -8.58 -16.16
C GLU A 10 -31.49 -8.59 -15.63
N TRP A 11 -30.83 -7.43 -15.60
CA TRP A 11 -29.43 -7.30 -15.20
C TRP A 11 -29.20 -6.13 -14.24
N ILE A 12 -28.12 -6.23 -13.47
CA ILE A 12 -27.60 -5.16 -12.60
C ILE A 12 -26.23 -4.70 -13.11
N THR A 13 -25.78 -3.52 -12.69
CA THR A 13 -24.43 -3.05 -13.00
C THR A 13 -23.46 -3.28 -11.85
N LYS A 14 -22.21 -3.60 -12.17
CA LYS A 14 -21.08 -3.57 -11.25
C LYS A 14 -19.99 -2.68 -11.82
N GLN A 15 -19.58 -1.67 -11.06
CA GLN A 15 -18.57 -0.70 -11.46
C GLN A 15 -17.22 -1.38 -11.77
N ARG A 16 -16.50 -0.85 -12.78
CA ARG A 16 -15.10 -1.14 -13.07
C ARG A 16 -14.30 0.15 -12.88
N ASP A 17 -13.45 0.16 -11.87
CA ASP A 17 -12.67 1.34 -11.50
C ASP A 17 -11.30 1.00 -10.94
N TYR A 18 -10.50 2.05 -10.79
CA TYR A 18 -9.30 2.03 -9.98
C TYR A 18 -9.23 3.30 -9.13
N THR A 19 -8.55 3.20 -8.00
CA THR A 19 -8.29 4.32 -7.10
C THR A 19 -6.79 4.43 -6.90
N ASP A 20 -6.24 5.59 -7.24
CA ASP A 20 -4.87 5.97 -6.89
C ASP A 20 -4.91 6.78 -5.59
N THR A 21 -4.04 6.42 -4.66
CA THR A 21 -3.94 7.08 -3.35
C THR A 21 -2.50 7.54 -3.17
N ASP A 22 -2.27 8.83 -3.30
CA ASP A 22 -0.93 9.40 -3.31
C ASP A 22 -0.80 10.48 -2.23
N PRO A 23 0.15 10.34 -1.28
CA PRO A 23 0.57 11.47 -0.47
C PRO A 23 1.19 12.56 -1.36
N ILE A 24 0.72 13.80 -1.21
CA ILE A 24 1.14 14.92 -2.07
C ILE A 24 1.78 16.08 -1.31
N GLU A 25 1.61 16.13 0.01
CA GLU A 25 2.13 17.22 0.84
C GLU A 25 2.40 16.73 2.26
N THR A 26 3.62 16.93 2.76
CA THR A 26 4.05 16.57 4.12
C THR A 26 3.79 17.73 5.08
N GLU A 27 3.06 17.47 6.17
CA GLU A 27 2.76 18.46 7.22
C GLU A 27 3.49 18.16 8.52
N ALA A 28 3.77 16.89 8.81
CA ALA A 28 4.53 16.47 9.98
C ALA A 28 5.42 15.27 9.66
N ILE A 29 6.56 15.21 10.34
CA ILE A 29 7.55 14.14 10.23
C ILE A 29 7.88 13.65 11.63
N LYS A 30 7.97 12.34 11.80
CA LYS A 30 8.40 11.72 13.06
C LYS A 30 9.45 10.66 12.78
N ARG A 31 10.60 10.74 13.43
CA ARG A 31 11.62 9.67 13.38
C ARG A 31 11.12 8.45 14.15
N ILE A 32 11.34 7.26 13.61
CA ILE A 32 11.05 6.02 14.31
C ILE A 32 12.17 5.75 15.33
N ASN A 33 11.81 5.48 16.57
CA ASN A 33 12.77 5.30 17.64
C ASN A 33 13.73 4.14 17.36
N GLY A 34 15.04 4.40 17.42
CA GLY A 34 16.09 3.41 17.15
C GLY A 34 16.33 3.11 15.66
N SER A 35 15.70 3.87 14.75
CA SER A 35 15.78 3.66 13.31
C SER A 35 16.07 4.96 12.55
N LEU A 36 16.66 4.84 11.35
CA LEU A 36 16.80 5.96 10.41
C LEU A 36 15.50 6.21 9.62
N SER A 37 14.51 5.33 9.76
CA SER A 37 13.22 5.46 9.10
C SER A 37 12.40 6.61 9.71
N LYS A 38 11.59 7.24 8.87
CA LYS A 38 10.70 8.34 9.24
C LYS A 38 9.25 7.94 8.90
N ALA A 39 8.33 8.28 9.79
CA ALA A 39 6.91 8.35 9.47
C ALA A 39 6.57 9.78 9.07
N PHE A 40 5.59 9.91 8.20
CA PHE A 40 5.13 11.18 7.67
C PHE A 40 3.62 11.29 7.83
N TYR A 41 3.12 12.50 7.93
CA TYR A 41 1.69 12.80 7.98
C TYR A 41 1.41 14.05 7.15
N GLY A 42 0.26 14.07 6.48
CA GLY A 42 -0.15 15.21 5.66
C GLY A 42 -1.28 14.90 4.69
N THR A 43 -1.28 15.60 3.56
CA THR A 43 -2.38 15.57 2.59
C THR A 43 -2.25 14.38 1.64
N ILE A 44 -3.33 13.60 1.53
CA ILE A 44 -3.46 12.47 0.61
C ILE A 44 -4.45 12.83 -0.49
N LYS A 45 -4.04 12.67 -1.75
CA LYS A 45 -4.89 12.77 -2.93
C LYS A 45 -5.45 11.38 -3.26
N ILE A 46 -6.76 11.26 -3.29
CA ILE A 46 -7.49 10.03 -3.62
C ILE A 46 -8.19 10.26 -4.96
N GLN A 47 -7.68 9.66 -6.01
CA GLN A 47 -8.19 9.81 -7.37
C GLN A 47 -8.85 8.52 -7.84
N GLN A 48 -10.16 8.55 -8.07
CA GLN A 48 -10.93 7.40 -8.51
C GLN A 48 -11.34 7.55 -9.99
N ASN A 49 -10.96 6.58 -10.80
CA ASN A 49 -11.21 6.57 -12.24
C ASN A 49 -12.16 5.42 -12.58
N VAL A 50 -13.37 5.77 -13.02
CA VAL A 50 -14.38 4.80 -13.47
C VAL A 50 -14.30 4.70 -14.99
N PHE A 51 -13.82 3.56 -15.48
CA PHE A 51 -13.59 3.33 -16.91
C PHE A 51 -14.63 2.39 -17.54
N GLY A 52 -15.53 1.83 -16.74
CA GLY A 52 -16.59 0.97 -17.23
C GLY A 52 -17.49 0.41 -16.14
N PHE A 53 -18.39 -0.46 -16.55
CA PHE A 53 -19.17 -1.33 -15.67
C PHE A 53 -19.47 -2.65 -16.35
N PHE A 54 -19.59 -3.72 -15.58
CA PHE A 54 -20.17 -4.98 -16.04
C PHE A 54 -21.68 -4.92 -15.91
N LYS A 55 -22.39 -5.48 -16.88
CA LYS A 55 -23.77 -5.90 -16.68
C LYS A 55 -23.75 -7.35 -16.21
N LEU A 56 -24.49 -7.65 -15.15
CA LEU A 56 -24.57 -8.96 -14.53
C LEU A 56 -26.00 -9.47 -14.56
N ASP A 57 -26.21 -10.73 -14.95
CA ASP A 57 -27.53 -11.34 -14.87
C ASP A 57 -27.96 -11.63 -13.42
N LYS A 58 -29.17 -12.18 -13.23
CA LYS A 58 -29.69 -12.59 -11.90
C LYS A 58 -28.81 -13.63 -11.19
N LYS A 59 -27.96 -14.36 -11.92
CA LYS A 59 -26.98 -15.33 -11.38
C LYS A 59 -25.59 -14.71 -11.19
N LYS A 60 -25.44 -13.39 -11.31
CA LYS A 60 -24.19 -12.62 -11.22
C LYS A 60 -23.15 -12.95 -12.29
N ARG A 61 -23.56 -13.57 -13.40
CA ARG A 61 -22.67 -13.84 -14.55
C ARG A 61 -22.52 -12.59 -15.38
N VAL A 62 -21.30 -12.30 -15.86
CA VAL A 62 -21.05 -11.16 -16.75
C VAL A 62 -21.72 -11.42 -18.09
N ILE A 63 -22.69 -10.59 -18.44
CA ILE A 63 -23.36 -10.61 -19.75
C ILE A 63 -22.74 -9.62 -20.73
N ASP A 64 -22.15 -8.54 -20.22
CA ASP A 64 -21.61 -7.46 -21.04
C ASP A 64 -20.61 -6.63 -20.22
N ALA A 65 -19.63 -6.02 -20.88
CA ALA A 65 -18.64 -5.13 -20.32
C ALA A 65 -18.66 -3.80 -21.07
N VAL A 66 -19.27 -2.79 -20.46
CA VAL A 66 -19.44 -1.48 -21.08
C VAL A 66 -18.30 -0.57 -20.64
N HIS A 67 -17.66 0.10 -21.60
CA HIS A 67 -16.69 1.16 -21.34
C HIS A 67 -17.39 2.51 -21.20
N VAL A 68 -16.94 3.31 -20.24
CA VAL A 68 -17.43 4.68 -20.05
C VAL A 68 -16.24 5.64 -19.94
N SER A 69 -16.43 6.85 -20.46
CA SER A 69 -15.45 7.93 -20.34
C SER A 69 -15.95 8.90 -19.28
N ASN A 70 -15.54 8.67 -18.02
CA ASN A 70 -15.87 9.54 -16.90
C ASN A 70 -14.64 10.35 -16.49
N PRO A 71 -14.79 11.65 -16.16
CA PRO A 71 -13.70 12.40 -15.56
C PRO A 71 -13.33 11.78 -14.19
N PRO A 72 -12.05 11.84 -13.80
CA PRO A 72 -11.61 11.30 -12.52
C PRO A 72 -12.26 12.04 -11.35
N VAL A 73 -12.72 11.30 -10.35
CA VAL A 73 -13.25 11.86 -9.11
C VAL A 73 -12.09 12.00 -8.12
N ILE A 74 -11.67 13.23 -7.88
CA ILE A 74 -10.56 13.55 -6.97
C ILE A 74 -11.13 13.99 -5.62
N ARG A 75 -10.61 13.40 -4.54
CA ARG A 75 -10.86 13.80 -3.17
C ARG A 75 -9.54 14.03 -2.46
N TYR A 76 -9.54 14.93 -1.49
CA TYR A 76 -8.41 15.16 -0.61
C TYR A 76 -8.79 14.73 0.81
N GLY A 77 -7.83 14.16 1.52
CA GLY A 77 -7.95 13.79 2.92
C GLY A 77 -6.63 13.87 3.65
N LYS A 78 -6.62 13.40 4.90
CA LYS A 78 -5.41 13.30 5.71
C LYS A 78 -5.03 11.85 5.94
N GLY A 79 -3.72 11.63 6.08
CA GLY A 79 -3.17 10.31 6.26
C GLY A 79 -1.73 10.34 6.72
N MET A 80 -1.26 9.17 7.11
CA MET A 80 0.14 8.90 7.43
C MET A 80 0.74 7.92 6.43
N TRP A 81 2.04 8.00 6.24
CA TRP A 81 2.77 7.04 5.43
C TRP A 81 4.18 6.78 5.93
N LEU A 82 4.72 5.63 5.54
CA LEU A 82 6.11 5.23 5.80
C LEU A 82 6.75 4.77 4.51
N ASP A 83 7.92 5.34 4.20
CA ASP A 83 8.74 4.91 3.08
C ASP A 83 9.53 3.66 3.43
N ILE A 84 9.48 2.67 2.55
CA ILE A 84 10.14 1.40 2.78
C ILE A 84 11.64 1.56 2.52
N PRO A 85 12.51 1.22 3.48
CA PRO A 85 13.95 1.35 3.30
C PRO A 85 14.46 0.52 2.10
N LYS A 86 15.42 1.06 1.34
CA LYS A 86 16.04 0.36 0.20
C LYS A 86 16.58 -1.02 0.58
N LYS A 87 17.15 -1.16 1.79
CA LYS A 87 17.63 -2.45 2.33
C LYS A 87 16.52 -3.53 2.32
N ALA A 88 15.29 -3.17 2.69
CA ALA A 88 14.17 -4.11 2.67
C ALA A 88 13.88 -4.59 1.24
N LEU A 89 13.85 -3.67 0.28
CA LEU A 89 13.60 -4.00 -1.13
C LEU A 89 14.68 -4.93 -1.71
N LEU A 90 15.95 -4.73 -1.32
CA LEU A 90 17.05 -5.59 -1.71
C LEU A 90 16.89 -7.00 -1.14
N ILE A 91 16.58 -7.13 0.16
CA ILE A 91 16.35 -8.43 0.80
C ILE A 91 15.17 -9.17 0.14
N LEU A 92 14.06 -8.47 -0.11
CA LEU A 92 12.89 -9.06 -0.78
C LEU A 92 13.24 -9.55 -2.19
N THR A 93 13.98 -8.75 -2.95
CA THR A 93 14.46 -9.13 -4.29
C THR A 93 15.39 -10.34 -4.24
N GLU A 94 16.37 -10.34 -3.34
CA GLU A 94 17.34 -11.42 -3.15
C GLU A 94 16.65 -12.75 -2.83
N ARG A 95 15.61 -12.70 -1.98
CA ARG A 95 14.80 -13.87 -1.63
C ARG A 95 13.64 -14.15 -2.57
N ARG A 96 13.53 -13.41 -3.68
CA ARG A 96 12.47 -13.55 -4.68
C ARG A 96 11.05 -13.44 -4.09
N LEU A 97 10.90 -12.67 -3.03
CA LEU A 97 9.62 -12.37 -2.40
C LEU A 97 8.95 -11.19 -3.10
N HIS A 98 7.64 -11.28 -3.32
CA HIS A 98 6.91 -10.23 -4.02
C HIS A 98 6.82 -8.96 -3.17
N ILE A 99 7.29 -7.83 -3.70
CA ILE A 99 7.37 -6.57 -2.96
C ILE A 99 5.94 -6.06 -2.72
N ALA A 100 5.10 -6.03 -3.75
CA ALA A 100 3.71 -5.61 -3.61
C ALA A 100 2.94 -6.45 -2.55
N ALA A 101 3.15 -7.77 -2.52
CA ALA A 101 2.55 -8.69 -1.55
C ALA A 101 3.02 -8.40 -0.12
N SER A 102 4.30 -8.10 0.03
CA SER A 102 4.93 -7.75 1.30
C SER A 102 4.38 -6.45 1.87
N ILE A 103 4.23 -5.43 1.01
CA ILE A 103 3.64 -4.13 1.34
C ILE A 103 2.20 -4.31 1.80
N HIS A 104 1.39 -5.02 1.01
CA HIS A 104 -0.02 -5.27 1.32
C HIS A 104 -0.19 -6.00 2.66
N ALA A 105 0.63 -7.02 2.92
CA ALA A 105 0.65 -7.73 4.19
C ALA A 105 1.07 -6.84 5.38
N ALA A 106 2.10 -6.00 5.22
CA ALA A 106 2.53 -5.06 6.25
C ALA A 106 1.46 -3.98 6.54
N GLU A 107 0.77 -3.48 5.51
CA GLU A 107 -0.31 -2.52 5.65
C GLU A 107 -1.46 -3.10 6.48
N HIS A 108 -1.89 -4.32 6.21
CA HIS A 108 -2.96 -4.95 6.97
C HIS A 108 -2.55 -5.34 8.39
N ALA A 109 -1.29 -5.74 8.62
CA ALA A 109 -0.78 -5.96 9.97
C ALA A 109 -0.90 -4.70 10.85
N ILE A 110 -0.56 -3.53 10.29
CA ILE A 110 -0.68 -2.24 10.99
C ILE A 110 -2.14 -1.79 11.08
N LEU A 111 -2.92 -1.89 10.00
CA LEU A 111 -4.31 -1.42 9.94
C LEU A 111 -5.19 -2.16 10.95
N SER A 112 -4.98 -3.47 11.14
CA SER A 112 -5.72 -4.28 12.13
C SER A 112 -5.51 -3.83 13.58
N LEU A 113 -4.42 -3.12 13.84
CA LEU A 113 -4.02 -2.63 15.17
C LEU A 113 -4.46 -1.21 15.48
N MET A 114 -4.91 -0.44 14.50
CA MET A 114 -5.33 0.95 14.72
C MET A 114 -6.39 1.13 15.82
N PRO A 115 -7.41 0.25 15.95
CA PRO A 115 -8.40 0.37 17.02
C PRO A 115 -7.81 0.35 18.44
N ASN A 116 -6.61 -0.21 18.64
CA ASN A 116 -5.95 -0.22 19.96
C ASN A 116 -5.47 1.15 20.42
N PHE A 117 -5.29 2.10 19.50
CA PHE A 117 -4.72 3.42 19.78
C PHE A 117 -5.75 4.54 19.63
N VAL A 118 -6.80 4.29 18.86
CA VAL A 118 -7.81 5.29 18.55
C VAL A 118 -9.17 4.61 18.31
N ILE A 119 -10.18 5.10 19.02
CA ILE A 119 -11.56 4.63 18.87
C ILE A 119 -11.98 4.90 17.42
N SER A 120 -12.27 3.83 16.69
CA SER A 120 -12.61 3.87 15.27
C SER A 120 -13.48 2.67 14.91
N MET A 121 -14.27 2.81 13.84
CA MET A 121 -15.00 1.69 13.26
C MET A 121 -14.20 1.09 12.08
N PRO A 122 -14.40 -0.20 11.79
CA PRO A 122 -13.79 -0.81 10.61
C PRO A 122 -14.13 -0.01 9.33
N GLY A 123 -13.11 0.35 8.57
CA GLY A 123 -13.23 1.14 7.34
C GLY A 123 -13.21 2.66 7.52
N ASP A 124 -13.12 3.18 8.75
CA ASP A 124 -12.87 4.61 9.02
C ASP A 124 -11.44 5.04 8.62
N VAL A 125 -10.48 4.12 8.69
CA VAL A 125 -9.16 4.25 8.07
C VAL A 125 -9.02 3.21 6.97
N ARG A 126 -8.37 3.60 5.89
CA ARG A 126 -8.09 2.75 4.73
C ARG A 126 -6.61 2.78 4.40
N THR A 127 -6.18 1.80 3.63
CA THR A 127 -4.83 1.68 3.10
C THR A 127 -4.87 1.39 1.61
N GLU A 128 -3.78 1.66 0.90
CA GLU A 128 -3.69 1.42 -0.55
C GLU A 128 -3.37 -0.06 -0.82
N CYS A 129 -4.33 -0.96 -0.59
CA CYS A 129 -4.17 -2.37 -0.93
C CYS A 129 -3.97 -2.51 -2.46
N LYS A 130 -2.74 -2.84 -2.85
CA LYS A 130 -2.32 -2.96 -4.25
C LYS A 130 -2.93 -4.24 -4.86
N VAL A 131 -3.48 -4.13 -6.06
CA VAL A 131 -4.15 -5.27 -6.73
C VAL A 131 -3.11 -6.11 -7.46
N ALA A 132 -2.95 -7.36 -7.05
CA ALA A 132 -2.15 -8.36 -7.75
C ALA A 132 -2.41 -8.40 -9.25
N LEU A 133 -3.66 -8.49 -9.69
CA LEU A 133 -4.00 -8.56 -11.11
C LEU A 133 -3.55 -7.33 -11.94
N LYS A 134 -3.21 -6.19 -11.31
CA LYS A 134 -2.63 -5.03 -12.01
C LYS A 134 -1.11 -5.00 -11.95
N GLU A 135 -0.52 -5.51 -10.87
CA GLU A 135 0.93 -5.71 -10.77
C GLU A 135 1.39 -6.90 -11.61
N PHE A 136 0.53 -7.90 -11.79
CA PHE A 136 0.85 -9.15 -12.50
C PHE A 136 0.09 -9.29 -13.82
N ALA A 137 -0.50 -8.20 -14.33
CA ALA A 137 -1.04 -8.18 -15.69
C ALA A 137 0.10 -8.36 -16.70
N GLN A 138 -0.14 -9.12 -17.78
CA GLN A 138 0.81 -9.24 -18.91
C GLN A 138 1.10 -7.90 -19.63
N LYS A 139 0.37 -6.84 -19.30
CA LYS A 139 0.52 -5.50 -19.88
C LYS A 139 1.07 -4.57 -18.81
N GLU A 140 2.24 -3.99 -19.08
CA GLU A 140 2.89 -3.05 -18.18
C GLU A 140 1.94 -1.88 -17.86
N SER A 141 1.72 -1.64 -16.56
CA SER A 141 1.03 -0.45 -16.09
C SER A 141 1.94 0.77 -16.27
N GLN A 142 1.39 1.84 -16.86
CA GLN A 142 2.10 3.13 -16.98
C GLN A 142 2.40 3.76 -15.61
N ARG A 143 1.62 3.43 -14.57
CA ARG A 143 1.85 3.94 -13.21
C ARG A 143 2.84 3.03 -12.49
N LYS A 144 4.06 3.55 -12.26
CA LYS A 144 5.00 3.00 -11.27
C LYS A 144 4.56 3.40 -9.87
N ARG A 145 4.71 2.51 -8.90
CA ARG A 145 4.17 2.72 -7.54
C ARG A 145 5.27 2.88 -6.50
N PRO A 146 5.24 3.91 -5.65
CA PRO A 146 6.23 4.05 -4.60
C PRO A 146 6.12 2.89 -3.58
N ALA A 147 7.27 2.40 -3.13
CA ALA A 147 7.43 1.46 -2.04
C ALA A 147 7.14 2.16 -0.72
N ARG A 148 5.84 2.25 -0.39
CA ARG A 148 5.31 3.01 0.73
C ARG A 148 4.12 2.30 1.34
N LEU A 149 4.03 2.34 2.66
CA LEU A 149 2.82 1.97 3.41
C LEU A 149 1.99 3.25 3.58
N THR A 150 0.76 3.29 3.06
CA THR A 150 -0.08 4.50 3.12
C THR A 150 -1.37 4.23 3.86
N PHE A 151 -1.70 5.07 4.84
CA PHE A 151 -2.93 4.99 5.63
C PHE A 151 -3.64 6.33 5.65
N TYR A 152 -4.94 6.35 5.42
CA TYR A 152 -5.69 7.61 5.32
C TYR A 152 -7.09 7.51 5.88
N ASP A 153 -7.58 8.64 6.39
CA ASP A 153 -8.93 8.76 6.91
C ASP A 153 -9.95 8.66 5.77
N ALA A 154 -10.88 7.72 5.86
CA ALA A 154 -11.92 7.51 4.87
C ALA A 154 -13.06 8.54 4.96
N LYS A 155 -13.12 9.27 6.08
CA LYS A 155 -14.13 10.28 6.42
C LYS A 155 -13.46 11.58 6.86
N GLY A 156 -14.26 12.63 7.06
CA GLY A 156 -13.77 13.95 7.54
C GLY A 156 -13.30 14.91 6.44
N GLY A 157 -13.42 14.53 5.16
CA GLY A 157 -13.06 15.39 4.04
C GLY A 157 -11.59 15.79 4.05
N ALA A 158 -11.28 17.01 3.61
CA ALA A 158 -9.90 17.51 3.50
C ALA A 158 -9.15 17.59 4.84
N SER A 159 -9.88 17.68 5.96
CA SER A 159 -9.29 17.73 7.30
C SER A 159 -9.02 16.35 7.90
N GLY A 160 -9.58 15.29 7.31
CA GLY A 160 -9.58 13.96 7.91
C GLY A 160 -10.47 13.87 9.16
N SER A 161 -10.62 12.65 9.69
CA SER A 161 -11.32 12.37 10.95
C SER A 161 -10.38 12.38 12.17
N GLY A 162 -9.08 12.52 11.97
CA GLY A 162 -8.06 12.59 13.02
C GLY A 162 -7.55 11.22 13.49
N ILE A 163 -7.99 10.14 12.84
CA ILE A 163 -7.64 8.76 13.24
C ILE A 163 -6.21 8.45 12.80
N SER A 164 -5.88 8.76 11.55
CA SER A 164 -4.51 8.69 11.02
C SER A 164 -3.53 9.59 11.77
N THR A 165 -3.98 10.74 12.30
CA THR A 165 -3.16 11.60 13.17
C THR A 165 -2.77 10.88 14.46
N LYS A 166 -3.73 10.23 15.13
CA LYS A 166 -3.43 9.43 16.33
C LYS A 166 -2.57 8.21 16.02
N ALA A 167 -2.80 7.53 14.90
CA ALA A 167 -1.92 6.46 14.46
C ALA A 167 -0.48 6.96 14.25
N PHE A 168 -0.30 8.14 13.64
CA PHE A 168 1.01 8.75 13.46
C PHE A 168 1.69 9.09 14.79
N GLU A 169 0.97 9.66 15.76
CA GLU A 169 1.48 9.94 17.11
C GLU A 169 2.00 8.66 17.80
N HIS A 170 1.35 7.52 17.59
CA HIS A 170 1.68 6.23 18.19
C HIS A 170 2.44 5.25 17.27
N VAL A 171 3.00 5.73 16.16
CA VAL A 171 3.60 4.88 15.11
C VAL A 171 4.65 3.88 15.62
N ASP A 172 5.48 4.26 16.60
CA ASP A 172 6.49 3.37 17.19
C ASP A 172 5.86 2.13 17.85
N HIS A 173 4.77 2.32 18.58
CA HIS A 173 4.06 1.23 19.25
C HIS A 173 3.30 0.38 18.24
N LEU A 174 2.67 1.01 17.26
CA LEU A 174 1.97 0.32 16.17
C LEU A 174 2.89 -0.64 15.42
N LEU A 175 4.08 -0.17 15.00
CA LEU A 175 5.04 -1.00 14.27
C LEU A 175 5.54 -2.19 15.11
N LYS A 176 5.87 -1.96 16.39
CA LYS A 176 6.32 -3.02 17.30
C LYS A 176 5.23 -4.06 17.54
N GLN A 177 3.99 -3.63 17.77
CA GLN A 177 2.87 -4.54 17.96
C GLN A 177 2.53 -5.30 16.66
N ALA A 178 2.62 -4.64 15.50
CA ALA A 178 2.40 -5.30 14.21
C ALA A 178 3.43 -6.41 13.99
N LEU A 179 4.71 -6.12 14.21
CA LEU A 179 5.77 -7.13 14.10
C LEU A 179 5.55 -8.28 15.08
N ALA A 180 5.30 -7.97 16.36
CA ALA A 180 5.05 -9.00 17.38
C ALA A 180 3.85 -9.90 17.03
N ARG A 181 2.76 -9.34 16.49
CA ARG A 181 1.60 -10.10 16.01
C ARG A 181 1.98 -11.02 14.83
N VAL A 182 2.76 -10.51 13.87
CA VAL A 182 3.19 -11.29 12.70
C VAL A 182 4.07 -12.47 13.12
N GLU A 183 5.01 -12.25 14.03
CA GLU A 183 5.95 -13.26 14.51
C GLU A 183 5.29 -14.30 15.45
N ALA A 184 4.31 -13.88 16.27
CA ALA A 184 3.61 -14.78 17.18
C ALA A 184 2.64 -15.74 16.47
N CYS A 185 2.21 -15.41 15.26
CA CYS A 185 1.26 -16.23 14.52
C CYS A 185 1.96 -17.43 13.88
N TRP A 186 1.36 -18.62 13.96
CA TRP A 186 1.94 -19.86 13.40
C TRP A 186 1.54 -20.17 11.95
N CYS A 187 0.73 -19.32 11.32
CA CYS A 187 0.40 -19.52 9.90
C CYS A 187 1.62 -19.30 9.01
N GLU A 188 1.66 -19.98 7.87
CA GLU A 188 2.79 -19.90 6.93
C GLU A 188 2.65 -18.71 5.98
N HIS A 189 1.50 -18.61 5.30
CA HIS A 189 1.29 -17.63 4.22
C HIS A 189 0.62 -16.32 4.66
N GLY A 190 0.16 -16.25 5.92
CA GLY A 190 -0.64 -15.15 6.43
C GLY A 190 -2.11 -15.52 6.62
N CYS A 191 -2.73 -14.95 7.66
CA CYS A 191 -4.14 -15.15 7.99
C CYS A 191 -4.73 -13.86 8.59
N VAL A 192 -6.04 -13.86 8.84
CA VAL A 192 -6.76 -12.70 9.39
C VAL A 192 -6.28 -12.29 10.79
N GLU A 193 -5.64 -13.20 11.52
CA GLU A 193 -5.07 -12.93 12.85
C GLU A 193 -3.73 -12.20 12.81
N CYS A 194 -3.06 -12.12 11.64
CA CYS A 194 -1.74 -11.49 11.52
C CYS A 194 -1.64 -10.42 10.43
N VAL A 195 -1.84 -10.80 9.17
CA VAL A 195 -1.57 -9.92 8.02
C VAL A 195 -2.75 -9.80 7.07
N ALA A 196 -3.79 -10.62 7.15
CA ALA A 196 -4.95 -10.53 6.24
C ALA A 196 -6.11 -9.74 6.87
N SER A 197 -7.09 -9.35 6.06
CA SER A 197 -8.28 -8.63 6.54
C SER A 197 -9.56 -9.11 5.85
N GLU A 198 -10.63 -9.33 6.61
CA GLU A 198 -11.96 -9.62 6.07
C GLU A 198 -12.52 -8.45 5.21
N LEU A 199 -12.00 -7.25 5.41
CA LEU A 199 -12.43 -6.03 4.72
C LEU A 199 -11.50 -5.65 3.56
N CYS A 200 -10.54 -6.54 3.21
CA CYS A 200 -9.67 -6.31 2.07
C CYS A 200 -10.49 -6.25 0.78
N LYS A 201 -10.46 -5.10 0.10
CA LYS A 201 -11.13 -4.93 -1.20
C LYS A 201 -10.56 -5.83 -2.29
N GLN A 202 -9.33 -6.33 -2.11
CA GLN A 202 -8.63 -7.23 -3.03
C GLN A 202 -8.69 -8.69 -2.57
N ALA A 203 -9.61 -9.03 -1.66
CA ALA A 203 -9.85 -10.40 -1.19
C ALA A 203 -8.62 -11.13 -0.63
N ASN A 204 -7.59 -10.39 -0.19
CA ASN A 204 -6.31 -10.94 0.27
C ASN A 204 -5.63 -11.86 -0.78
N GLU A 205 -5.87 -11.64 -2.08
CA GLU A 205 -5.41 -12.54 -3.15
C GLU A 205 -3.88 -12.70 -3.21
N VAL A 206 -3.11 -11.67 -2.82
CA VAL A 206 -1.65 -11.73 -2.81
C VAL A 206 -1.12 -11.11 -1.53
N MET A 207 -0.45 -11.94 -0.73
CA MET A 207 0.02 -11.62 0.61
C MET A 207 1.35 -12.33 0.87
N SER A 208 2.33 -11.59 1.41
CA SER A 208 3.59 -12.20 1.88
C SER A 208 3.78 -11.92 3.36
N LYS A 209 3.55 -12.94 4.20
CA LYS A 209 3.83 -12.83 5.63
C LYS A 209 5.32 -12.62 5.89
N ALA A 210 6.18 -13.45 5.28
CA ALA A 210 7.63 -13.34 5.42
C ALA A 210 8.13 -11.96 4.97
N GLY A 211 7.67 -11.49 3.80
CA GLY A 211 8.05 -10.19 3.30
C GLY A 211 7.53 -9.02 4.13
N SER A 212 6.34 -9.14 4.73
CA SER A 212 5.85 -8.13 5.69
C SER A 212 6.75 -8.01 6.92
N SER A 213 7.27 -9.15 7.41
CA SER A 213 8.22 -9.16 8.54
C SER A 213 9.53 -8.45 8.18
N VAL A 214 10.05 -8.67 6.96
CA VAL A 214 11.23 -7.95 6.43
C VAL A 214 10.99 -6.43 6.42
N ILE A 215 9.83 -5.98 5.95
CA ILE A 215 9.47 -4.55 5.92
C ILE A 215 9.39 -3.97 7.33
N LEU A 216 8.65 -4.63 8.24
CA LEU A 216 8.45 -4.15 9.61
C LEU A 216 9.78 -4.10 10.39
N LYS A 217 10.60 -5.15 10.30
CA LYS A 217 11.95 -5.18 10.90
C LYS A 217 12.85 -4.09 10.34
N SER A 218 12.82 -3.86 9.03
CA SER A 218 13.60 -2.80 8.39
C SER A 218 13.19 -1.40 8.87
N LEU A 219 11.89 -1.14 8.99
CA LEU A 219 11.37 0.12 9.52
C LEU A 219 11.79 0.34 10.98
N LEU A 220 11.84 -0.72 11.77
CA LEU A 220 12.28 -0.69 13.17
C LEU A 220 13.80 -0.79 13.35
N ASN A 221 14.57 -0.90 12.26
CA ASN A 221 16.02 -1.12 12.29
C ASN A 221 16.43 -2.33 13.14
N MET A 222 15.66 -3.41 13.03
CA MET A 222 15.96 -4.69 13.66
C MET A 222 16.78 -5.58 12.72
N GLU A 223 17.53 -6.51 13.30
CA GLU A 223 18.25 -7.52 12.55
C GLU A 223 17.27 -8.44 11.80
N ILE A 224 17.62 -8.75 10.55
CA ILE A 224 16.86 -9.65 9.70
C ILE A 224 17.81 -10.78 9.37
N ASP A 225 17.52 -11.95 9.92
CA ASP A 225 18.17 -13.18 9.51
C ASP A 225 17.66 -13.54 8.11
N ILE A 226 18.45 -13.19 7.10
CA ILE A 226 18.08 -13.41 5.71
C ILE A 226 18.03 -14.94 5.46
N GLU A 227 18.92 -15.71 6.10
CA GLU A 227 19.06 -17.16 5.90
C GLU A 227 17.83 -17.98 6.30
N SER A 228 17.08 -17.53 7.30
CA SER A 228 15.82 -18.17 7.68
C SER A 228 14.60 -17.76 6.86
N LEU A 229 14.72 -16.77 5.95
CA LEU A 229 13.61 -16.38 5.09
C LEU A 229 13.34 -17.44 4.01
N PRO A 230 12.06 -17.72 3.70
CA PRO A 230 11.71 -18.61 2.60
C PRO A 230 12.19 -18.03 1.27
N MET A 231 12.54 -18.92 0.34
CA MET A 231 12.86 -18.54 -1.04
C MET A 231 11.57 -18.54 -1.87
N GLY A 232 11.31 -17.45 -2.57
CA GLY A 232 10.21 -17.35 -3.52
C GLY A 232 10.52 -17.93 -4.91
N PRO A 233 9.60 -17.80 -5.88
CA PRO A 233 8.31 -17.12 -5.74
C PRO A 233 7.34 -17.89 -4.84
N GLU A 234 6.50 -17.17 -4.11
CA GLU A 234 5.45 -17.80 -3.29
C GLU A 234 4.47 -18.51 -4.23
N GLU A 235 4.18 -19.80 -3.99
CA GLU A 235 3.40 -20.68 -4.90
C GLU A 235 2.04 -20.10 -5.32
N TYR A 236 1.46 -19.23 -4.48
CA TYR A 236 0.15 -18.60 -4.69
C TYR A 236 0.23 -17.21 -5.33
N SER A 237 1.41 -16.73 -5.69
CA SER A 237 1.59 -15.43 -6.34
C SER A 237 1.72 -15.61 -7.87
N PRO A 238 0.81 -15.04 -8.67
CA PRO A 238 0.86 -15.18 -10.12
C PRO A 238 2.10 -14.49 -10.70
N ALA A 239 2.69 -15.10 -11.74
CA ALA A 239 3.83 -14.52 -12.45
C ALA A 239 3.43 -13.21 -13.16
N GLY A 240 4.16 -12.12 -12.91
CA GLY A 240 3.98 -10.87 -13.63
C GLY A 240 4.94 -9.76 -13.19
N ILE A 241 4.72 -8.54 -13.69
CA ILE A 241 5.72 -7.46 -13.71
C ILE A 241 5.62 -6.59 -12.44
N GLU A 242 6.53 -6.78 -11.48
CA GLU A 242 6.64 -5.90 -10.31
C GLU A 242 6.72 -4.40 -10.74
N THR A 243 5.74 -3.58 -10.34
CA THR A 243 5.70 -2.14 -10.70
C THR A 243 6.12 -1.22 -9.57
N VAL A 244 6.49 -1.79 -8.43
CA VAL A 244 6.94 -1.05 -7.25
C VAL A 244 8.35 -0.49 -7.47
N VAL A 245 8.50 0.80 -7.23
CA VAL A 245 9.76 1.56 -7.30
C VAL A 245 10.07 2.18 -5.94
N LEU A 246 11.32 2.57 -5.71
CA LEU A 246 11.69 3.28 -4.49
C LEU A 246 10.84 4.56 -4.33
N ALA A 247 10.30 4.78 -3.14
CA ALA A 247 9.50 5.96 -2.87
C ALA A 247 10.36 7.23 -2.93
N GLN A 248 9.89 8.21 -3.70
CA GLN A 248 10.44 9.56 -3.68
C GLN A 248 9.86 10.35 -2.50
N PRO A 249 10.64 11.27 -1.91
CA PRO A 249 10.14 12.12 -0.84
C PRO A 249 8.93 12.96 -1.28
N VAL A 250 8.00 13.17 -0.36
CA VAL A 250 6.81 14.00 -0.59
C VAL A 250 7.13 15.42 -0.14
N PRO A 251 6.90 16.45 -0.97
CA PRO A 251 7.28 17.82 -0.65
C PRO A 251 6.58 18.31 0.62
N PRO A 252 7.23 19.12 1.46
CA PRO A 252 6.59 19.70 2.65
C PRO A 252 5.64 20.84 2.30
N ARG A 253 4.62 21.06 3.15
CA ARG A 253 3.66 22.17 3.06
C ARG A 253 4.34 23.53 3.21
N ASP A 254 5.31 23.62 4.11
CA ASP A 254 6.17 24.79 4.30
C ASP A 254 7.63 24.33 4.30
N ARG A 255 8.48 24.98 3.49
CA ARG A 255 9.91 24.65 3.42
C ARG A 255 10.63 25.01 4.73
N ALA A 256 10.12 25.95 5.52
CA ALA A 256 10.70 26.31 6.81
C ALA A 256 10.64 25.16 7.85
N LEU A 257 9.62 24.29 7.77
CA LEU A 257 9.49 23.10 8.63
C LEU A 257 10.64 22.09 8.43
N LEU A 258 11.31 22.08 7.28
CA LEU A 258 12.49 21.23 7.05
C LEU A 258 13.67 21.64 7.94
N GLN A 259 13.86 22.96 8.14
CA GLN A 259 15.00 23.52 8.88
C GLN A 259 14.81 23.41 10.40
N GLU A 260 13.60 23.60 10.93
CA GLU A 260 13.34 23.46 12.38
C GLU A 260 13.42 22.01 12.89
N MET A 261 13.29 21.02 12.00
CA MET A 261 13.19 19.59 12.38
C MET A 261 14.49 18.80 12.16
N GLY A 262 15.60 19.47 11.87
CA GLY A 262 16.93 18.83 11.73
C GLY A 262 17.02 17.83 10.56
N VAL A 263 16.25 18.05 9.51
CA VAL A 263 16.37 17.33 8.23
C VAL A 263 17.21 18.21 7.32
N LYS A 264 18.47 17.84 7.08
CA LYS A 264 19.33 18.56 6.14
C LYS A 264 18.76 18.42 4.73
N GLU A 265 18.92 19.45 3.89
CA GLU A 265 18.58 19.38 2.46
C GLU A 265 19.27 18.18 1.77
N GLU A 266 20.45 17.79 2.25
CA GLU A 266 21.23 16.60 1.85
C GLU A 266 20.45 15.27 1.95
N ASP A 267 19.49 15.13 2.88
CA ASP A 267 18.64 13.91 3.03
C ASP A 267 17.71 13.70 1.82
N PHE A 268 17.48 14.75 1.01
CA PHE A 268 16.66 14.72 -0.20
C PHE A 268 17.50 14.58 -1.48
N GLU A 269 18.78 14.97 -1.46
CA GLU A 269 19.67 15.00 -2.64
C GLU A 269 20.47 13.69 -2.84
N GLU A 270 20.80 12.93 -1.81
CA GLU A 270 21.70 11.75 -1.92
C GLU A 270 21.13 10.51 -2.65
N ARG A 271 19.96 10.59 -3.30
CA ARG A 271 19.36 9.43 -4.00
C ARG A 271 19.37 9.52 -5.53
N GLU A 272 19.87 10.60 -6.09
CA GLU A 272 20.17 10.69 -7.52
C GLU A 272 21.56 10.12 -7.79
N THR A 273 21.66 8.84 -8.17
CA THR A 273 22.76 8.21 -8.98
C THR A 273 22.78 6.67 -8.90
N GLY A 274 21.78 6.02 -8.31
CA GLY A 274 21.64 4.56 -8.38
C GLY A 274 20.59 4.14 -9.41
N THR A 275 20.94 4.13 -10.71
CA THR A 275 20.09 3.57 -11.76
C THR A 275 19.74 2.11 -11.45
N TRP A 276 18.45 1.83 -11.24
CA TRP A 276 17.85 0.49 -11.10
C TRP A 276 17.77 -0.28 -12.44
N ASN A 277 18.61 0.07 -13.41
CA ASN A 277 18.59 -0.52 -14.76
C ASN A 277 19.76 -1.48 -14.93
N GLU A 278 19.81 -2.56 -14.14
CA GLU A 278 20.64 -3.73 -14.47
C GLU A 278 20.26 -4.90 -13.54
N VAL A 279 19.05 -5.44 -13.72
CA VAL A 279 18.76 -6.81 -13.30
C VAL A 279 18.13 -7.50 -14.50
N GLN A 280 18.90 -8.40 -15.10
CA GLN A 280 18.54 -9.09 -16.32
C GLN A 280 17.21 -9.82 -16.16
N PHE A 281 16.28 -9.51 -17.06
CA PHE A 281 15.04 -10.25 -17.25
C PHE A 281 15.39 -11.73 -17.50
N TRP A 282 14.86 -12.61 -16.65
CA TRP A 282 14.93 -14.05 -16.85
C TRP A 282 14.02 -14.42 -18.02
N ASP A 283 14.59 -14.52 -19.22
CA ASP A 283 13.94 -15.21 -20.33
C ASP A 283 14.00 -16.71 -20.03
N GLY A 284 12.84 -17.29 -19.71
CA GLY A 284 12.65 -18.73 -19.55
C GLY A 284 12.90 -19.46 -20.86
N GLY A 285 14.17 -19.78 -21.13
CA GLY A 285 14.59 -20.68 -22.20
C GLY A 285 14.23 -22.12 -21.84
N SER A 286 13.28 -22.67 -22.59
CA SER A 286 12.92 -24.09 -22.60
C SER A 286 14.08 -24.91 -23.19
N THR A 287 14.45 -25.98 -22.49
CA THR A 287 15.14 -27.15 -23.09
C THR A 287 14.19 -28.32 -23.01
#